data_AF-A0A9Q2FKM9-F1
#
_entry.id   AF-A0A9Q2FKM9-F1
#
_cell.length_a   1.000
_cell.length_b   1.000
_cell.length_c   1.000
_cell.angle_alpha   90.00
_cell.angle_beta   90.00
_cell.angle_gamma   90.00
#
_symmetry.space_group_name_H-M   'P 1'
#
loop_
_entity.id
_entity.type
_entity.pdbx_description
1 polymer ?
#
loop_
_entity_poly.entity_id
_entity_poly.type
_entity_poly.pdbx_seq_one_letter_code
_entity_poly.pdbx_strand_id
1 'polypeptide(L)' 'MAEFEPVKTIPEFRKLDDADILEGYLDGFHGTTEPGSDKSPSYCHGWLNGQVDAGFRDQSEAQKELAQAFQNL' A
#
# COMPACT_ATOMS: atom_id res chain seq x y z
N MET A 1 5.27 -10.80 -1.70
CA MET A 1 5.46 -9.72 -0.71
C MET A 1 6.18 -10.12 0.58
N ALA A 2 6.82 -11.30 0.68
CA ALA A 2 7.33 -11.80 1.97
C ALA A 2 8.37 -10.90 2.69
N GLU A 3 9.00 -9.96 1.97
CA GLU A 3 10.00 -9.03 2.50
C GLU A 3 9.47 -7.58 2.62
N PHE A 4 8.22 -7.33 2.24
CA PHE A 4 7.63 -6.00 2.34
C PHE A 4 7.17 -5.73 3.77
N GLU A 5 7.77 -4.73 4.42
CA GLU A 5 7.27 -4.20 5.69
C GLU A 5 6.24 -3.10 5.42
N PRO A 6 4.98 -3.23 5.90
CA PRO A 6 3.96 -2.20 5.71
C PRO A 6 4.31 -0.87 6.36
N VAL A 7 4.02 0.22 5.64
CA VAL A 7 4.21 1.60 6.11
C VAL A 7 3.15 1.97 7.16
N LYS A 8 3.59 2.53 8.30
CA LYS A 8 2.72 2.84 9.45
C LYS A 8 2.72 4.32 9.82
N THR A 9 3.72 5.08 9.36
CA THR A 9 3.89 6.49 9.76
C THR A 9 3.95 7.45 8.55
N ILE A 10 3.54 8.70 8.76
CA ILE A 10 3.60 9.75 7.72
C ILE A 10 5.03 9.98 7.19
N PRO A 11 6.09 10.04 8.02
CA PRO A 11 7.46 10.20 7.51
C PRO A 11 7.95 9.03 6.64
N GLU A 12 7.50 7.81 6.90
CA GLU A 12 7.79 6.66 6.04
C GLU A 12 7.01 6.75 4.73
N PHE A 13 5.71 7.09 4.80
CA PHE A 13 4.87 7.28 3.62
C PHE A 13 5.44 8.34 2.67
N ARG A 14 5.94 9.46 3.20
CA ARG A 14 6.54 10.54 2.41
C ARG A 14 7.84 10.16 1.69
N LYS A 15 8.42 8.99 1.95
CA LYS A 15 9.59 8.47 1.21
C LYS A 15 9.19 7.61 0.02
N LEU A 16 7.92 7.25 -0.09
CA LEU A 16 7.42 6.45 -1.20
C LEU A 16 7.38 7.30 -2.47
N ASP A 17 7.43 6.61 -3.60
CA ASP A 17 7.31 7.19 -4.93
C ASP A 17 5.85 7.15 -5.39
N ASP A 18 5.29 8.32 -5.71
CA ASP A 18 3.88 8.47 -6.05
C ASP A 18 3.49 7.75 -7.35
N ALA A 19 4.41 7.66 -8.32
CA ALA A 19 4.13 7.02 -9.60
C ALA A 19 4.05 5.49 -9.42
N ASP A 20 4.98 4.91 -8.67
CA ASP A 20 4.94 3.48 -8.31
C ASP A 20 3.71 3.15 -7.44
N ILE A 21 3.33 4.03 -6.49
CA ILE A 21 2.09 3.85 -5.72
C ILE A 21 0.89 3.79 -6.66
N LEU A 22 0.80 4.71 -7.63
CA LEU A 22 -0.32 4.74 -8.56
C LEU A 22 -0.37 3.47 -9.43
N GLU A 23 0.78 3.02 -9.97
CA GLU A 23 0.86 1.78 -10.74
C GLU A 23 0.38 0.59 -9.90
N GLY A 24 0.93 0.45 -8.69
CA GLY A 24 0.54 -0.61 -7.76
C GLY A 24 -0.93 -0.56 -7.40
N TYR A 25 -1.47 0.63 -7.13
CA TYR A 25 -2.88 0.83 -6.79
C TYR A 25 -3.81 0.33 -7.89
N LEU A 26 -3.56 0.70 -9.15
CA LEU A 26 -4.38 0.28 -10.27
C LEU A 26 -4.36 -1.24 -10.44
N ASP A 27 -3.19 -1.86 -10.34
CA ASP A 27 -3.02 -3.31 -10.42
C ASP A 27 -3.77 -4.02 -9.28
N GLY A 28 -3.63 -3.54 -8.03
CA GLY A 28 -4.36 -4.09 -6.88
C GLY A 28 -5.86 -3.89 -6.98
N PHE A 29 -6.32 -2.74 -7.48
CA PHE A 29 -7.75 -2.47 -7.66
C PHE A 29 -8.38 -3.40 -8.72
N HIS A 30 -7.60 -3.80 -9.73
CA HIS A 30 -8.04 -4.76 -10.76
C HIS A 30 -7.86 -6.23 -10.36
N GLY A 31 -7.37 -6.52 -9.15
CA GLY A 31 -7.23 -7.89 -8.66
C GLY A 31 -6.10 -8.68 -9.30
N THR A 32 -5.02 -8.00 -9.72
CA THR A 32 -3.83 -8.69 -10.25
C THR A 32 -3.16 -9.53 -9.15
N THR A 33 -2.29 -10.46 -9.56
CA THR A 33 -1.57 -11.32 -8.63
C THR A 33 -0.74 -10.50 -7.63
N GLU A 34 -0.68 -11.00 -6.39
CA GLU A 34 0.14 -10.40 -5.34
C GLU A 34 1.60 -10.20 -5.78
N PRO A 35 2.18 -8.99 -5.58
CA PRO A 35 3.52 -8.70 -6.09
C PRO A 35 4.61 -9.54 -5.42
N GLY A 36 5.63 -9.87 -6.21
CA GLY A 36 6.84 -10.56 -5.77
C GLY A 36 7.79 -9.63 -5.00
N SER A 37 9.00 -10.13 -4.72
CA SER A 37 10.10 -9.34 -4.14
C SER A 37 10.78 -8.40 -5.15
N ASP A 38 10.38 -8.48 -6.42
CA ASP A 38 10.86 -7.64 -7.52
C ASP A 38 10.19 -6.26 -7.60
N LYS A 39 9.10 -6.06 -6.85
CA LYS A 39 8.37 -4.79 -6.81
C LYS A 39 8.85 -3.90 -5.67
N SER A 40 8.81 -2.59 -5.91
CA SER A 40 9.21 -1.60 -4.91
C SER A 40 8.25 -1.57 -3.71
N PRO A 41 8.71 -1.05 -2.55
CA PRO A 41 7.80 -0.78 -1.43
C PRO A 41 6.65 0.17 -1.79
N SER A 42 6.90 1.15 -2.66
CA SER A 42 5.89 2.09 -3.16
C SER A 42 4.77 1.38 -3.93
N TYR A 43 5.15 0.51 -4.88
CA TYR A 43 4.21 -0.33 -5.62
C TYR A 43 3.41 -1.24 -4.68
N CYS A 44 4.10 -1.94 -3.78
CA CYS A 44 3.47 -2.82 -2.80
C CYS A 44 2.45 -2.08 -1.91
N HIS A 45 2.76 -0.85 -1.49
CA HIS A 45 1.85 0.01 -0.74
C HIS A 45 0.59 0.34 -1.54
N GLY A 46 0.76 0.79 -2.78
CA GLY A 46 -0.34 1.06 -3.70
C GLY A 46 -1.22 -0.16 -3.90
N TRP A 47 -0.63 -1.31 -4.23
CA TRP A 47 -1.34 -2.57 -4.48
C TRP A 47 -2.20 -3.00 -3.30
N LEU A 48 -1.68 -2.91 -2.07
CA LEU A 48 -2.45 -3.22 -0.86
C LEU A 48 -3.65 -2.29 -0.68
N ASN A 49 -3.51 -0.99 -0.97
CA ASN A 49 -4.63 -0.05 -0.88
C ASN A 49 -5.68 -0.34 -1.97
N GLY A 50 -5.25 -0.62 -3.20
CA GLY A 50 -6.14 -1.00 -4.29
C GLY A 50 -6.96 -2.25 -3.98
N GLN A 51 -6.33 -3.29 -3.41
CA GLN A 51 -7.00 -4.52 -3.00
C GLN A 51 -8.06 -4.29 -1.90
N VAL A 52 -7.78 -3.37 -0.96
CA VAL A 52 -8.73 -3.01 0.09
C VAL A 52 -9.92 -2.27 -0.50
N ASP A 53 -9.67 -1.25 -1.32
CA ASP A 53 -10.72 -0.42 -1.92
C ASP A 53 -11.61 -1.22 -2.90
N ALA A 54 -11.05 -2.20 -3.59
CA ALA A 54 -11.79 -3.11 -4.47
C ALA A 54 -12.54 -4.22 -3.69
N GLY A 55 -12.35 -4.32 -2.37
CA GLY A 55 -13.03 -5.31 -1.52
C GLY A 55 -12.44 -6.72 -1.60
N PHE A 56 -11.24 -6.89 -2.14
CA PHE A 56 -10.54 -8.18 -2.18
C PHE A 56 -9.87 -8.55 -0.85
N ARG A 57 -9.62 -7.57 0.02
CA ARG A 57 -8.91 -7.76 1.28
C ARG A 57 -9.39 -6.76 2.34
N ASP A 58 -9.38 -7.16 3.61
CA ASP A 58 -9.60 -6.24 4.72
C ASP A 58 -8.38 -5.35 4.97
N GLN A 59 -8.62 -4.13 5.45
CA GLN A 59 -7.57 -3.21 5.83
C GLN A 59 -6.72 -3.76 7.00
N SER A 60 -5.40 -3.78 6.84
CA SER A 60 -4.47 -4.20 7.89
C SER A 60 -4.33 -3.17 9.02
N GLU A 61 -3.86 -3.59 10.20
CA GLU A 61 -3.58 -2.67 11.31
C GLU A 61 -2.57 -1.58 10.93
N ALA A 62 -1.54 -1.91 10.15
CA ALA A 62 -0.57 -0.92 9.66
C ALA A 62 -1.21 0.17 8.78
N GLN A 63 -2.13 -0.22 7.89
CA GLN A 63 -2.89 0.74 7.08
C GLN A 63 -3.82 1.60 7.95
N LYS A 64 -4.44 1.02 9.00
CA LYS A 64 -5.27 1.77 9.96
C LYS A 64 -4.43 2.77 10.76
N GLU A 65 -3.25 2.37 11.25
CA GLU A 65 -2.32 3.24 11.97
C GLU A 65 -1.91 4.44 11.09
N LEU A 66 -1.53 4.19 9.84
CA LEU A 66 -1.17 5.25 8.90
C LEU A 66 -2.37 6.18 8.61
N ALA A 67 -3.55 5.62 8.35
CA ALA A 67 -4.76 6.40 8.10
C ALA A 67 -5.12 7.30 9.30
N GLN A 68 -5.04 6.75 10.52
CA GLN A 68 -5.27 7.51 11.76
C GLN A 68 -4.24 8.62 11.94
N ALA A 69 -2.97 8.39 11.57
CA ALA A 69 -1.94 9.43 11.62
C ALA A 69 -2.29 10.62 10.71
N PHE A 70 -2.84 10.37 9.51
CA PHE A 70 -3.28 11.42 8.60
C PHE A 70 -4.52 12.19 9.08
N GLN A 71 -5.42 11.54 9.83
CA GLN A 71 -6.60 12.20 10.41
C GLN A 71 -6.26 13.20 11.53
N ASN A 72 -5.09 13.08 12.14
CA ASN A 72 -4.64 13.88 13.27
C ASN A 72 -3.70 15.04 12.87
N LEU A 73 -3.59 15.33 11.57
CA LEU A 73 -2.86 16.48 11.01
C LEU A 73 -3.71 17.75 11.01
#